data_AF-A0A5C5YD30-F1
#
_entry.id   AF-A0A5C5YD30-F1
#
_cell.length_a   1.000
_cell.length_b   1.000
_cell.length_c   1.000
_cell.angle_alpha   90.00
_cell.angle_beta   90.00
_cell.angle_gamma   90.00
#
_symmetry.space_group_name_H-M   'P 1'
#
loop_
_entity.id
_entity.type
_entity.pdbx_description
1 polymer ?
#
loop_
_entity_poly.entity_id
_entity_poly.type
_entity_poly.pdbx_seq_one_letter_code
_entity_poly.pdbx_strand_id
1 'polypeptide(L)'
;MGYSHLSTFIYIAVIPGAITGLALGYIGDRFELTSLQRLIAAVPLWLAILSGWVFGMAGLAYLFGVALALIYPMPRCACCGQPLLCRHAEQCFHCGADWHKT
;
A
#
# COMPACT_ATOMS: atom_id res chain seq x y z
N MET A 1 -4.75 19.81 -1.09
CA MET A 1 -5.42 18.61 -0.52
C MET A 1 -6.25 17.81 -1.54
N GLY A 2 -6.64 18.32 -2.72
CA GLY A 2 -7.47 17.55 -3.68
C GLY A 2 -6.78 16.42 -4.46
N TYR A 3 -5.46 16.50 -4.69
CA TYR A 3 -4.73 15.52 -5.51
C TYR A 3 -4.47 14.18 -4.80
N SER A 4 -4.32 14.18 -3.47
CA SER A 4 -4.09 12.95 -2.70
C SER A 4 -5.32 12.04 -2.74
N HIS A 5 -6.52 12.58 -2.51
CA HIS A 5 -7.76 11.79 -2.52
C HIS A 5 -8.07 11.14 -3.87
N LEU A 6 -7.82 11.85 -4.99
CA LEU A 6 -8.04 11.31 -6.33
C LEU A 6 -7.09 10.14 -6.61
N SER A 7 -5.81 10.28 -6.26
CA SER A 7 -4.81 9.22 -6.43
C SER A 7 -5.16 7.99 -5.58
N THR A 8 -5.56 8.19 -4.34
CA THR A 8 -5.97 7.11 -3.43
C THR A 8 -7.22 6.39 -3.93
N PHE A 9 -8.20 7.11 -4.48
CA PHE A 9 -9.42 6.52 -5.03
C PHE A 9 -9.14 5.64 -6.26
N ILE A 10 -8.29 6.10 -7.17
CA ILE A 10 -7.89 5.33 -8.36
C ILE A 10 -7.19 4.03 -7.93
N TYR A 11 -6.26 4.12 -6.98
CA TYR A 11 -5.49 2.96 -6.51
C TYR A 11 -6.33 1.95 -5.71
N ILE A 12 -7.35 2.40 -4.96
CA ILE A 12 -8.12 1.51 -4.08
C ILE A 12 -9.34 0.92 -4.79
N ALA A 13 -10.02 1.67 -5.66
CA ALA A 13 -11.30 1.24 -6.23
C ALA A 13 -11.22 0.94 -7.74
N VAL A 14 -10.57 1.80 -8.51
CA VAL A 14 -10.59 1.71 -9.99
C VAL A 14 -9.76 0.53 -10.49
N ILE A 15 -8.54 0.36 -9.97
CA ILE A 15 -7.66 -0.73 -10.42
C ILE A 15 -8.23 -2.10 -10.04
N PRO A 16 -8.65 -2.35 -8.78
CA PRO A 16 -9.29 -3.62 -8.43
C PRO A 16 -10.57 -3.88 -9.23
N GLY A 17 -11.39 -2.86 -9.45
CA GLY A 17 -12.59 -2.96 -10.28
C GLY A 17 -12.30 -3.38 -11.73
N ALA A 18 -11.27 -2.78 -12.36
CA ALA A 18 -10.83 -3.16 -13.69
C ALA A 18 -10.32 -4.62 -13.74
N ILE A 19 -9.53 -5.03 -12.74
CA ILE A 19 -9.04 -6.42 -12.62
C ILE A 19 -10.22 -7.39 -12.49
N THR A 20 -11.23 -7.06 -11.69
CA THR A 20 -12.45 -7.89 -11.56
C THR A 20 -13.21 -8.00 -12.87
N GLY A 21 -13.38 -6.90 -13.60
CA GLY A 21 -14.05 -6.91 -14.91
C GLY A 21 -13.34 -7.82 -15.91
N LEU A 22 -12.01 -7.73 -15.99
CA LEU A 22 -11.19 -8.61 -16.84
C LEU A 22 -11.28 -10.07 -16.40
N ALA A 23 -11.21 -10.35 -15.10
CA ALA A 23 -11.32 -11.69 -14.56
C ALA A 23 -12.69 -12.32 -14.84
N LEU A 24 -13.79 -11.57 -14.68
CA LEU A 24 -15.13 -12.03 -15.04
C LEU A 24 -15.28 -12.31 -16.53
N GLY A 25 -14.70 -11.45 -17.38
CA GLY A 25 -14.69 -11.67 -18.83
C GLY A 25 -13.97 -12.97 -19.18
N TYR A 26 -12.77 -13.17 -18.64
CA TYR A 26 -11.96 -14.35 -18.88
C TYR A 26 -12.60 -15.65 -18.36
N ILE A 27 -13.08 -15.66 -17.11
CA ILE A 27 -13.74 -16.82 -16.51
C ILE A 27 -15.06 -17.09 -17.22
N GLY A 28 -15.82 -16.04 -17.53
CA GLY A 28 -17.08 -16.13 -18.24
C GLY A 28 -16.95 -16.80 -19.60
N ASP A 29 -15.91 -16.43 -20.35
CA ASP A 29 -15.61 -17.00 -21.67
C ASP A 29 -15.10 -18.44 -21.57
N ARG A 30 -14.22 -18.71 -20.60
CA ARG A 30 -13.61 -20.04 -20.41
C ARG A 30 -14.57 -21.13 -19.93
N PHE A 31 -15.57 -20.76 -19.13
CA PHE A 31 -16.49 -21.70 -18.49
C PHE A 31 -17.94 -21.61 -19.03
N GLU A 32 -18.15 -20.90 -20.15
CA GLU A 32 -19.46 -20.69 -20.76
C GLU A 32 -20.54 -20.22 -19.76
N LEU A 33 -20.14 -19.40 -18.78
CA LEU A 33 -21.05 -18.96 -17.73
C LEU A 33 -22.15 -18.09 -18.31
N THR A 34 -23.39 -18.38 -17.92
CA THR A 34 -24.56 -17.55 -18.23
C THR A 34 -24.42 -16.15 -17.62
N SER A 35 -25.08 -15.15 -18.21
CA SER A 35 -25.05 -13.77 -17.73
C SER A 35 -25.46 -13.64 -16.26
N LEU A 36 -26.40 -14.47 -15.80
CA LEU A 36 -26.83 -14.52 -14.40
C LEU A 36 -25.71 -15.03 -13.47
N GLN A 37 -25.01 -16.10 -13.86
CA GLN A 37 -23.90 -16.64 -13.07
C GLN A 37 -22.72 -15.66 -12.99
N ARG A 38 -22.43 -14.94 -14.09
CA ARG A 38 -21.41 -13.88 -14.10
C ARG A 38 -21.77 -12.75 -13.13
N LEU A 39 -23.04 -12.38 -13.04
CA LEU A 39 -23.53 -11.37 -12.11
C LEU A 39 -23.39 -11.82 -10.65
N ILE A 40 -23.78 -13.06 -10.34
CA ILE A 40 -23.67 -13.63 -8.98
C ILE A 40 -22.20 -13.72 -8.54
N ALA A 41 -21.31 -14.10 -9.44
CA ALA A 41 -19.87 -14.21 -9.17
C ALA A 41 -19.17 -12.84 -9.06
N ALA A 42 -19.77 -11.76 -9.57
CA ALA A 42 -19.10 -10.47 -9.66
C ALA A 42 -18.72 -9.87 -8.31
N VAL A 43 -19.66 -9.85 -7.36
CA VAL A 43 -19.45 -9.29 -6.02
C VAL A 43 -18.40 -10.08 -5.22
N PRO A 44 -18.49 -11.41 -5.06
CA PRO A 44 -17.47 -12.16 -4.33
C PRO A 44 -16.10 -12.09 -5.01
N LEU A 45 -16.03 -12.11 -6.35
CA LEU A 45 -14.77 -11.96 -7.07
C LEU A 45 -14.17 -10.56 -6.85
N TRP A 46 -14.99 -9.52 -6.88
CA TRP A 46 -14.56 -8.16 -6.59
C TRP A 46 -13.98 -8.04 -5.18
N LEU A 47 -14.67 -8.58 -4.17
CA LEU A 47 -14.21 -8.55 -2.79
C LEU A 47 -12.89 -9.32 -2.59
N ALA A 48 -12.74 -10.47 -3.25
CA ALA A 48 -11.51 -11.26 -3.20
C ALA A 48 -10.33 -10.48 -3.81
N ILE A 49 -10.53 -9.89 -4.99
CA ILE A 49 -9.51 -9.10 -5.68
C ILE A 49 -9.17 -7.83 -4.90
N LEU A 50 -10.18 -7.12 -4.39
CA LEU A 50 -10.00 -5.92 -3.57
C LEU A 50 -9.18 -6.25 -2.31
N SER A 51 -9.52 -7.34 -1.61
CA SER A 51 -8.80 -7.76 -0.41
C SER A 51 -7.34 -8.11 -0.75
N GLY A 52 -7.13 -8.94 -1.78
CA GLY A 52 -5.79 -9.29 -2.24
C GLY A 52 -4.96 -8.08 -2.67
N TRP A 53 -5.59 -7.11 -3.33
CA TRP A 53 -4.95 -5.87 -3.73
C TRP A 53 -4.54 -5.00 -2.53
N VAL A 54 -5.46 -4.77 -1.59
CA VAL A 54 -5.18 -3.95 -0.40
C VAL A 54 -4.08 -4.58 0.45
N PHE A 55 -4.18 -5.87 0.76
CA PHE A 55 -3.15 -6.57 1.53
C PHE A 55 -1.84 -6.70 0.76
N GLY A 56 -1.89 -6.94 -0.55
CA GLY A 56 -0.71 -7.00 -1.41
C GLY A 56 0.05 -5.68 -1.47
N MET A 57 -0.67 -4.56 -1.65
CA MET A 57 -0.07 -3.22 -1.64
C MET A 57 0.45 -2.83 -0.26
N ALA A 58 -0.25 -3.18 0.81
CA ALA A 58 0.23 -2.97 2.18
C ALA A 58 1.51 -3.76 2.45
N GLY A 59 1.56 -5.03 2.02
CA GLY A 59 2.75 -5.87 2.12
C GLY A 59 3.92 -5.33 1.31
N LEU A 60 3.67 -4.92 0.07
CA LEU A 60 4.69 -4.29 -0.78
C LEU A 60 5.22 -3.00 -0.15
N ALA A 61 4.36 -2.13 0.36
CA ALA A 61 4.77 -0.89 1.03
C ALA A 61 5.64 -1.17 2.27
N TYR A 62 5.27 -2.19 3.06
CA TYR A 62 6.07 -2.62 4.21
C TYR A 62 7.45 -3.12 3.77
N LEU A 63 7.52 -4.06 2.81
CA LEU A 63 8.78 -4.61 2.32
C LEU A 63 9.67 -3.54 1.70
N PHE A 64 9.10 -2.61 0.95
CA PHE A 64 9.83 -1.49 0.36
C PHE A 64 10.37 -0.55 1.44
N GLY A 65 9.59 -0.28 2.49
CA GLY A 65 10.04 0.48 3.66
C GLY A 65 11.22 -0.20 4.39
N VAL A 66 11.15 -1.51 4.59
CA VAL A 66 12.25 -2.30 5.18
C VAL A 66 13.49 -2.28 4.28
N ALA A 67 13.33 -2.49 2.98
CA ALA A 67 14.44 -2.45 2.03
C ALA A 67 15.10 -1.06 1.97
N LEU A 68 14.30 0.00 1.96
CA LEU A 68 14.81 1.38 2.01
C LEU A 68 15.58 1.65 3.30
N ALA A 69 15.12 1.13 4.44
CA ALA A 69 15.83 1.28 5.71
C ALA A 69 17.20 0.57 5.73
N LEU A 70 17.36 -0.51 4.95
CA LEU A 70 18.65 -1.19 4.78
C LEU A 70 19.63 -0.41 3.89
N ILE A 71 19.14 0.18 2.80
CA ILE A 71 19.97 0.93 1.84
C ILE A 71 20.33 2.32 2.41
N TYR A 72 19.37 2.96 3.08
CA TYR A 72 19.47 4.30 3.61
C TYR A 72 19.20 4.28 5.11
N PRO A 73 20.17 3.82 5.94
CA PRO A 73 19.98 3.70 7.37
C PRO A 73 19.59 5.06 7.98
N MET A 74 18.72 5.01 8.99
CA MET A 74 18.33 6.21 9.73
C MET A 74 19.57 6.88 10.33
N PRO A 75 19.68 8.23 10.25
CA PRO A 75 20.75 8.94 10.93
C PRO A 75 20.72 8.64 12.43
N ARG A 76 21.89 8.58 13.05
CA ARG A 76 22.03 8.37 14.49
C ARG A 76 22.04 9.71 15.21
N CYS A 77 21.42 9.78 16.38
CA CYS A 77 21.52 10.95 17.23
C CYS A 77 22.98 11.16 17.67
N ALA A 78 23.50 12.37 17.51
CA ALA A 78 24.87 12.70 17.93
C ALA A 78 25.08 12.62 19.46
N CYS A 79 24.02 12.83 20.26
CA CYS A 79 24.11 12.83 21.71
C CYS A 79 24.08 11.42 22.34
N CYS A 80 23.21 10.53 21.85
CA CYS A 80 22.99 9.20 22.47
C CYS A 80 23.33 8.02 21.55
N GLY A 81 23.71 8.27 20.29
CA GLY A 81 24.08 7.24 19.31
C GLY A 81 22.93 6.36 18.80
N GLN A 82 21.72 6.52 19.33
CA GLN A 82 20.54 5.74 18.91
C GLN A 82 20.04 6.17 17.52
N PRO A 83 19.53 5.23 16.70
CA PRO A 83 18.95 5.57 15.41
C PRO A 83 17.69 6.42 15.58
N LEU A 84 17.54 7.45 14.75
CA LEU A 84 16.37 8.30 14.75
C LEU A 84 15.16 7.55 14.18
N LEU A 85 13.98 7.78 14.74
CA LEU A 85 12.71 7.20 14.26
C LEU A 85 12.29 7.78 12.90
N CYS A 86 12.69 9.01 12.59
CA CYS A 86 12.40 9.68 11.34
C CYS A 86 13.53 10.67 11.00
N ARG A 87 13.87 10.78 9.71
CA ARG A 87 14.83 11.77 9.19
C ARG A 87 14.39 13.23 9.33
N HIS A 88 13.10 13.47 9.55
CA HIS A 88 12.52 14.81 9.72
C HIS A 88 12.12 15.09 11.17
N ALA A 89 12.37 14.17 12.11
CA ALA A 89 12.13 14.46 13.51
C ALA A 89 13.06 15.60 13.91
N GLU A 90 12.60 16.63 14.62
CA GLU A 90 13.52 17.67 15.10
C GLU A 90 14.32 17.21 16.32
N GLN A 91 13.71 16.33 17.11
CA GLN A 91 14.22 15.82 18.38
C GLN A 91 14.42 14.31 18.36
N CYS A 92 15.46 13.85 19.06
CA CYS A 92 15.64 12.44 19.33
C CYS A 92 14.61 11.97 20.37
N PHE A 93 13.78 10.98 20.02
CA PHE A 93 12.75 10.45 20.92
C PHE A 93 13.32 9.79 22.19
N HIS A 94 14.58 9.38 22.17
CA HIS A 94 15.22 8.70 23.30
C HIS A 94 15.81 9.68 24.33
N CYS A 95 16.41 10.78 23.90
CA CYS A 95 17.10 11.72 24.81
C CYS A 95 16.55 13.15 24.77
N GLY A 96 15.58 13.45 23.88
CA GLY A 96 14.99 14.77 23.72
C GLY A 96 15.89 15.82 23.05
N ALA A 97 17.11 15.46 22.65
CA ALA A 97 18.04 16.41 22.05
C ALA A 97 17.62 16.80 20.62
N ASP A 98 17.68 18.11 20.31
CA ASP A 98 17.56 18.63 18.95
C ASP A 98 18.80 18.21 18.15
N TRP A 99 18.65 17.39 17.10
CA TRP A 99 19.81 16.88 16.35
C TRP A 99 20.12 17.68 15.07
N HIS A 100 19.29 18.66 14.70
CA HIS A 100 19.54 19.60 13.59
C HIS A 100 20.34 20.84 14.02
N LYS A 101 20.52 21.07 15.32
CA LYS A 101 21.29 22.20 15.86
C LYS A 101 22.71 21.73 16.23
N THR A 102 23.55 21.56 15.22
CA THR A 102 25.01 21.47 15.38
C THR A 102 25.66 22.63 14.67
#